data_AF-A0A088T3R8-F1
#
_entry.id   AF-A0A088T3R8-F1
#
_cell.length_a   1.000
_cell.length_b   1.000
_cell.length_c   1.000
_cell.angle_alpha   90.00
_cell.angle_beta   90.00
_cell.angle_gamma   90.00
#
_symmetry.space_group_name_H-M   'P 1'
#
loop_
_entity.id
_entity.type
_entity.pdbx_description
1 polymer ?
#
loop_
_entity_poly.entity_id
_entity_poly.type
_entity_poly.pdbx_seq_one_letter_code
_entity_poly.pdbx_strand_id
1 'polypeptide(L)'
;MIDFQNKSFLKMKQDSSFSKKVHELIAQGEEILDSYKSMRDGVVFTTMRIIVINVQGLTGKKVDYTSIPYKRINVYSIETAGTFDMDAELDIFISGIGKLRFEFRGRSDIREISRYISQAII
;
A
#
# COMPACT_ATOMS: atom_id res chain seq x y z
N MET A 1 -7.86 15.65 8.77
CA MET A 1 -7.82 14.52 9.72
C MET A 1 -7.96 13.27 8.88
N ILE A 2 -6.99 12.34 8.95
CA ILE A 2 -7.07 11.12 8.15
C ILE A 2 -8.21 10.28 8.72
N ASP A 3 -9.26 10.10 7.93
CA ASP A 3 -10.33 9.16 8.26
C ASP A 3 -9.85 7.75 7.91
N PHE A 4 -9.24 7.09 8.90
CA PHE A 4 -8.87 5.68 8.85
C PHE A 4 -10.05 4.76 9.20
N GLN A 5 -11.24 5.27 9.51
CA GLN A 5 -12.32 4.44 10.03
C GLN A 5 -12.95 3.51 8.99
N ASN A 6 -12.73 3.74 7.69
CA ASN A 6 -13.29 2.89 6.62
C ASN A 6 -12.50 2.95 5.29
N LYS A 7 -11.21 2.59 5.29
CA LYS A 7 -10.47 2.45 4.01
C LYS A 7 -9.85 1.07 3.85
N SER A 8 -10.67 0.17 3.33
CA SER A 8 -10.15 -0.98 2.59
C SER A 8 -9.77 -0.49 1.19
N PHE A 9 -8.51 -0.65 0.81
CA PHE A 9 -8.03 -0.35 -0.54
C PHE A 9 -8.25 -1.58 -1.40
N LEU A 10 -9.41 -1.61 -2.06
CA LEU A 10 -9.91 -2.82 -2.69
C LEU A 10 -9.37 -2.97 -4.12
N LYS A 11 -9.14 -4.22 -4.52
CA LYS A 11 -9.06 -4.65 -5.91
C LYS A 11 -7.96 -3.95 -6.73
N MET A 12 -6.82 -3.70 -6.12
CA MET A 12 -5.69 -3.06 -6.78
C MET A 12 -4.94 -4.03 -7.69
N LYS A 13 -4.41 -3.55 -8.80
CA LYS A 13 -3.54 -4.31 -9.70
C LYS A 13 -2.14 -3.74 -9.69
N GLN A 14 -1.13 -4.60 -9.83
CA GLN A 14 0.25 -4.15 -9.98
C GLN A 14 0.39 -3.26 -11.21
N ASP A 15 1.05 -2.12 -11.04
CA ASP A 15 1.35 -1.17 -12.10
C ASP A 15 2.58 -0.36 -11.72
N SER A 16 3.74 -0.71 -12.29
CA SER A 16 5.01 -0.03 -12.04
C SER A 16 5.01 1.43 -12.48
N SER A 17 4.15 1.84 -13.42
CA SER A 17 4.05 3.24 -13.85
C SER A 17 3.37 4.12 -12.82
N PHE A 18 2.62 3.53 -11.88
CA PHE A 18 1.91 4.26 -10.83
C PHE A 18 2.87 4.92 -9.83
N SER A 19 4.06 4.32 -9.63
CA SER A 19 5.17 4.85 -8.83
C SER A 19 5.56 6.29 -9.20
N LYS A 20 5.35 6.72 -10.45
CA LYS A 20 5.64 8.10 -10.91
C LYS A 20 4.92 9.16 -10.08
N LYS A 21 3.77 8.83 -9.48
CA LYS A 21 3.01 9.75 -8.62
C LYS A 21 3.74 10.14 -7.33
N VAL A 22 4.71 9.34 -6.89
CA VAL A 22 5.42 9.58 -5.62
C VAL A 22 6.88 9.95 -5.84
N HIS A 23 7.36 10.09 -7.08
CA HIS A 23 8.79 10.28 -7.37
C HIS A 23 9.40 11.48 -6.63
N GLU A 24 8.67 12.59 -6.55
CA GLU A 24 9.08 13.81 -5.84
C GLU A 24 9.00 13.69 -4.30
N LEU A 25 8.40 12.61 -3.79
CA LEU A 25 8.23 12.35 -2.36
C LEU A 25 9.31 11.42 -1.80
N ILE A 26 10.08 10.75 -2.67
CA ILE A 26 11.08 9.75 -2.30
C ILE A 26 12.29 10.43 -1.66
N ALA A 27 12.68 9.96 -0.48
CA ALA A 27 13.85 10.47 0.23
C ALA A 27 15.16 10.00 -0.43
N GLN A 28 16.26 10.68 -0.12
CA GLN A 28 17.57 10.24 -0.57
C GLN A 28 17.89 8.82 -0.03
N GLY A 29 18.21 7.89 -0.94
CA GLY A 29 18.49 6.49 -0.60
C GLY A 29 17.24 5.63 -0.37
N GLU A 30 16.04 6.19 -0.48
CA GLU A 30 14.78 5.43 -0.51
C GLU A 30 14.56 4.91 -1.94
N GLU A 31 14.29 3.61 -2.09
CA GLU A 31 14.05 2.98 -3.39
C GLU A 31 12.60 2.50 -3.49
N ILE A 32 12.01 2.59 -4.67
CA ILE A 32 10.66 2.07 -4.92
C ILE A 32 10.76 0.57 -5.22
N LEU A 33 10.03 -0.23 -4.46
CA LEU A 33 10.05 -1.69 -4.57
C LEU A 33 8.90 -2.20 -5.44
N ASP A 34 7.69 -1.67 -5.23
CA ASP A 34 6.52 -2.08 -6.00
C ASP A 34 5.40 -1.02 -5.91
N SER A 35 4.45 -1.08 -6.84
CA SER A 35 3.29 -0.20 -6.83
C SER A 35 2.04 -0.83 -7.41
N TYR A 36 0.91 -0.55 -6.77
CA TYR A 36 -0.40 -1.09 -7.10
C TYR A 36 -1.41 0.03 -7.18
N LYS A 37 -2.36 -0.08 -8.12
CA LYS A 37 -3.42 0.90 -8.30
C LYS A 37 -4.79 0.27 -8.44
N SER A 38 -5.80 0.95 -7.94
CA SER A 38 -7.19 0.76 -8.35
C SER A 38 -7.50 1.70 -9.54
N MET A 39 -8.75 2.16 -9.68
CA MET A 39 -9.11 3.11 -10.74
C MET A 39 -8.35 4.44 -10.64
N ARG A 40 -8.17 4.96 -9.43
CA ARG A 40 -7.54 6.28 -9.21
C ARG A 40 -6.59 6.30 -8.01
N ASP A 41 -6.89 5.49 -7.00
CA ASP A 41 -6.12 5.36 -5.78
C ASP A 41 -5.09 4.25 -5.92
N GLY A 42 -4.18 4.14 -4.96
CA GLY A 42 -3.26 3.01 -4.93
C GLY A 42 -2.26 3.11 -3.79
N VAL A 43 -1.25 2.26 -3.87
CA VAL A 43 -0.20 2.13 -2.87
C VAL A 43 1.14 1.92 -3.54
N VAL A 44 2.18 2.51 -2.98
CA VAL A 44 3.58 2.32 -3.37
C VAL A 44 4.35 1.81 -2.17
N PHE A 45 5.07 0.71 -2.35
CA PHE A 45 5.99 0.15 -1.38
C PHE A 45 7.40 0.65 -1.70
N THR A 46 8.10 1.16 -0.71
CA THR A 46 9.49 1.60 -0.83
C THR A 46 10.38 0.80 0.13
N THR A 47 11.68 1.06 0.17
CA THR A 47 12.57 0.47 1.18
C THR A 47 12.32 0.97 2.61
N MET A 48 11.51 2.03 2.79
CA MET A 48 11.33 2.69 4.10
C MET A 48 9.88 2.77 4.60
N ARG A 49 8.90 2.79 3.70
CA ARG A 49 7.49 3.02 4.04
C ARG A 49 6.53 2.53 2.97
N ILE A 50 5.27 2.45 3.36
CA ILE A 50 4.13 2.34 2.46
C ILE A 50 3.61 3.75 2.20
N ILE A 51 3.45 4.14 0.94
CA ILE A 51 2.82 5.42 0.54
C ILE A 51 1.46 5.11 -0.08
N VAL A 52 0.40 5.51 0.60
CA VAL A 52 -0.98 5.39 0.13
C VAL A 52 -1.37 6.66 -0.60
N ILE A 53 -1.94 6.50 -1.79
CA ILE A 53 -2.34 7.59 -2.68
C ILE A 53 -3.86 7.59 -2.82
N ASN A 54 -4.50 8.68 -2.42
CA ASN A 54 -5.94 8.87 -2.56
C ASN A 54 -6.23 10.11 -3.41
N VAL A 55 -6.84 9.91 -4.57
CA VAL A 55 -7.18 10.98 -5.51
C VAL A 55 -8.57 11.52 -5.18
N GLN A 56 -8.65 12.80 -4.82
CA GLN A 56 -9.85 13.47 -4.36
C GLN A 56 -10.50 14.34 -5.44
N GLY A 57 -11.82 14.51 -5.31
CA GLY A 57 -12.61 15.42 -6.14
C GLY A 57 -12.89 14.90 -7.56
N LEU A 58 -13.64 15.70 -8.31
CA LEU A 58 -14.08 15.36 -9.67
C LEU A 58 -12.93 15.42 -10.69
N THR A 59 -12.07 16.44 -10.57
CA THR A 59 -10.95 16.67 -11.49
C THR A 59 -9.74 15.80 -11.20
N GLY A 60 -9.68 15.17 -10.02
CA GLY A 60 -8.53 14.37 -9.57
C GLY A 60 -7.23 15.14 -9.37
N LYS A 61 -7.26 16.48 -9.38
CA LYS A 61 -6.07 17.32 -9.18
C LYS A 61 -5.60 17.33 -7.73
N LYS A 62 -6.51 17.15 -6.78
CA LYS A 62 -6.18 17.07 -5.36
C LYS A 62 -5.84 15.62 -5.03
N VAL A 63 -4.62 15.39 -4.55
CA VAL A 63 -4.16 14.06 -4.15
C VAL A 63 -3.70 14.12 -2.70
N ASP A 64 -4.18 13.17 -1.91
CA ASP A 64 -3.76 12.95 -0.53
C ASP A 64 -2.75 11.80 -0.50
N TYR A 65 -1.59 12.04 0.10
CA TYR A 65 -0.52 11.06 0.24
C TYR A 65 -0.33 10.76 1.72
N THR A 66 -0.58 9.51 2.11
CA THR A 66 -0.34 9.05 3.48
C THR A 66 0.91 8.18 3.50
N SER A 67 1.93 8.61 4.25
CA SER A 67 3.15 7.82 4.48
C SER A 67 3.04 7.00 5.76
N ILE A 68 3.26 5.70 5.66
CA ILE A 68 3.25 4.75 6.76
C ILE A 68 4.65 4.12 6.88
N PRO A 69 5.51 4.65 7.75
CA PRO A 69 6.82 4.05 8.00
C PRO A 69 6.68 2.62 8.50
N TYR A 70 7.49 1.69 7.99
CA TYR A 70 7.41 0.28 8.41
C TYR A 70 7.61 0.12 9.92
N LYS A 71 8.52 0.89 10.52
CA LYS A 71 8.77 0.93 11.97
C LYS A 71 7.54 1.28 12.85
N ARG A 72 6.45 1.77 12.26
CA ARG A 72 5.20 2.08 12.98
C ARG A 72 4.18 0.94 12.91
N ILE A 73 4.41 -0.07 12.10
CA ILE A 73 3.55 -1.25 11.98
C ILE A 73 3.85 -2.17 13.15
N ASN A 74 2.86 -2.41 14.01
CA ASN A 74 3.01 -3.29 15.17
C ASN A 74 2.88 -4.76 14.78
N VAL A 75 1.93 -5.05 13.89
CA VAL A 75 1.64 -6.39 13.38
C VAL A 75 1.19 -6.23 11.93
N TYR A 76 1.51 -7.21 11.08
CA TYR A 76 0.90 -7.34 9.76
C TYR A 76 0.53 -8.80 9.48
N SER A 77 -0.40 -9.01 8.57
CA SER A 77 -0.82 -10.33 8.09
C SER A 77 -0.94 -10.31 6.57
N ILE A 78 -0.52 -11.38 5.92
CA ILE A 78 -0.74 -11.58 4.49
C ILE A 78 -1.65 -12.78 4.25
N GLU A 79 -2.54 -12.66 3.27
CA GLU A 79 -3.38 -13.74 2.77
C GLU A 79 -3.13 -13.89 1.27
N THR A 80 -2.79 -15.11 0.83
CA THR A 80 -2.50 -15.38 -0.59
C THR A 80 -3.79 -15.71 -1.33
N ALA A 81 -3.90 -15.25 -2.58
CA ALA A 81 -4.98 -15.68 -3.47
C ALA A 81 -5.04 -17.22 -3.60
N GLY A 82 -6.25 -17.76 -3.47
CA GLY A 82 -6.55 -19.18 -3.64
C GLY A 82 -6.99 -19.51 -5.07
N THR A 83 -7.47 -20.74 -5.26
CA THR A 83 -7.98 -21.19 -6.57
C THR A 83 -9.32 -20.55 -6.93
N PHE A 84 -10.15 -20.21 -5.93
CA PHE A 84 -11.49 -19.66 -6.11
C PHE A 84 -11.58 -18.17 -5.78
N ASP A 85 -10.82 -17.71 -4.78
CA ASP A 85 -10.63 -16.28 -4.51
C ASP A 85 -9.31 -15.83 -5.13
N MET A 86 -9.40 -14.96 -6.12
CA MET A 86 -8.24 -14.50 -6.89
C MET A 86 -7.55 -13.29 -6.26
N ASP A 87 -8.04 -12.81 -5.13
CA ASP A 87 -7.55 -11.62 -4.49
C ASP A 87 -6.63 -12.00 -3.30
N ALA A 88 -5.50 -11.32 -3.18
CA ALA A 88 -4.58 -11.43 -2.05
C ALA A 88 -4.81 -10.26 -1.10
N GLU A 89 -4.62 -10.45 0.20
CA GLU A 89 -4.82 -9.41 1.20
C GLU A 89 -3.54 -9.10 2.00
N LEU A 90 -3.36 -7.83 2.34
CA LEU A 90 -2.43 -7.36 3.36
C LEU A 90 -3.21 -6.58 4.41
N ASP A 91 -3.10 -7.03 5.65
CA ASP A 91 -3.58 -6.32 6.82
C ASP A 91 -2.40 -5.75 7.60
N ILE A 92 -2.45 -4.46 7.95
CA ILE A 92 -1.47 -3.82 8.84
C ILE A 92 -2.17 -3.23 10.06
N PHE A 93 -1.54 -3.36 11.22
CA PHE A 93 -2.03 -2.86 12.49
C PHE A 93 -1.08 -1.79 13.02
N ILE A 94 -1.61 -0.60 13.28
CA ILE A 94 -0.85 0.54 13.78
C ILE A 94 -1.48 1.02 15.09
N SER A 95 -0.68 1.05 16.15
CA SER A 95 -1.10 1.50 17.48
C SER A 95 -1.64 2.93 17.43
N GLY A 96 -2.81 3.13 18.05
CA GLY A 96 -3.53 4.41 18.09
C GLY A 96 -4.25 4.80 16.78
N ILE A 97 -4.10 4.02 15.70
CA ILE A 97 -4.78 4.27 14.42
C ILE A 97 -5.78 3.15 14.10
N GLY A 98 -5.38 1.90 14.30
CA GLY A 98 -6.20 0.71 14.01
C GLY A 98 -5.65 -0.11 12.84
N LYS A 99 -6.55 -0.86 12.19
CA LYS A 99 -6.25 -1.78 11.09
C LYS A 99 -6.44 -1.08 9.74
N LEU A 100 -5.50 -1.26 8.83
CA LEU A 100 -5.68 -0.98 7.40
C LEU A 100 -5.64 -2.28 6.61
N ARG A 101 -6.49 -2.37 5.58
CA ARG A 101 -6.56 -3.52 4.67
C ARG A 101 -6.29 -3.09 3.23
N PHE A 102 -5.45 -3.85 2.55
CA PHE A 102 -5.17 -3.73 1.12
C PHE A 102 -5.52 -5.06 0.44
N GLU A 103 -6.30 -5.00 -0.64
CA GLU A 103 -6.69 -6.16 -1.43
C GLU A 103 -6.14 -6.00 -2.86
N PHE A 104 -5.45 -7.03 -3.34
CA PHE A 104 -4.72 -7.05 -4.59
C PHE A 104 -5.29 -8.13 -5.51
N ARG A 105 -5.65 -7.77 -6.74
CA ARG A 105 -6.21 -8.72 -7.70
C ARG A 105 -5.16 -9.53 -8.41
N GLY A 106 -5.53 -10.77 -8.71
CA GLY A 106 -4.74 -11.66 -9.56
C GLY A 106 -3.50 -12.17 -8.83
N ARG A 107 -2.51 -12.64 -9.61
CA ARG A 107 -1.26 -13.20 -9.07
C ARG A 107 -0.32 -12.10 -8.57
N SER A 108 -0.79 -11.24 -7.67
CA SER A 108 0.08 -10.32 -6.94
C SER A 108 0.95 -11.15 -6.00
N ASP A 109 2.27 -10.99 -6.05
CA ASP A 109 3.18 -11.73 -5.16
C ASP A 109 3.16 -11.08 -3.77
N ILE A 110 2.10 -11.36 -3.00
CA ILE A 110 1.95 -10.85 -1.63
C ILE A 110 3.07 -11.33 -0.70
N ARG A 111 3.78 -12.41 -1.06
CA ARG A 111 4.94 -12.90 -0.32
C ARG A 111 6.13 -11.97 -0.50
N GLU A 112 6.27 -11.34 -1.66
CA GLU A 112 7.26 -10.29 -1.91
C GLU A 112 7.02 -9.07 -1.02
N ILE A 113 5.78 -8.59 -0.96
CA ILE A 113 5.40 -7.50 -0.05
C ILE A 113 5.72 -7.87 1.41
N SER A 114 5.46 -9.11 1.83
CA SER A 114 5.83 -9.59 3.16
C SER A 114 7.34 -9.52 3.41
N ARG A 115 8.17 -9.91 2.43
CA ARG A 115 9.64 -9.78 2.52
C ARG A 115 10.04 -8.33 2.73
N TYR A 116 9.47 -7.39 1.98
CA TYR A 116 9.78 -5.96 2.11
C TYR A 116 9.42 -5.39 3.48
N ILE A 117 8.22 -5.72 3.99
CA ILE A 117 7.80 -5.28 5.33
C ILE A 117 8.72 -5.90 6.39
N SER A 118 8.99 -7.21 6.32
CA SER A 118 9.88 -7.92 7.25
C SER A 118 11.28 -7.33 7.32
N GLN A 119 11.90 -7.02 6.17
CA GLN A 119 13.25 -6.43 6.11
C GLN A 119 13.35 -5.08 6.83
N ALA A 120 12.25 -4.34 6.93
CA ALA A 120 12.25 -3.00 7.50
C ALA A 120 11.77 -2.95 8.97
N ILE A 121 11.25 -4.06 9.51
CA ILE A 121 10.78 -4.14 10.91
C ILE A 121 11.66 -5.04 11.80
N ILE A 122 12.49 -5.90 11.20
CA ILE A 122 13.47 -6.76 11.90
C ILE A 122 14.81 -6.01 11.97
#